data_AF-A0A6M4IRM9-F1
#
_entry.id   AF-A0A6M4IRM9-F1
#
_cell.length_a   1.000
_cell.length_b   1.000
_cell.length_c   1.000
_cell.angle_alpha   90.00
_cell.angle_beta   90.00
_cell.angle_gamma   90.00
#
_symmetry.space_group_name_H-M   'P 1'
#
loop_
_entity.id
_entity.type
_entity.pdbx_description
1 polymer ?
#
loop_
_entity_poly.entity_id
_entity_poly.type
_entity_poly.pdbx_seq_one_letter_code
_entity_poly.pdbx_strand_id
1 'polypeptide(L)'
;MRHLNATTFRGMILWGGRGTGPSMAPGTCSVKMAAGSAAPVQYTFVVKPDPRSEATEADLVEQTRMALQVRDRMSDANKGVIEIRNLKADVTDRTAKMTANAAFAPLRIQCIRRRISRDRTR
;
A
#
# COMPACT_ATOMS: atom_id res chain seq x y z
N MET A 1 21.93 2.36 -4.67
CA MET A 1 20.79 1.41 -4.67
C MET A 1 19.67 1.99 -3.81
N ARG A 2 18.42 1.53 -3.98
CA ARG A 2 17.24 2.04 -3.26
C ARG A 2 16.40 0.90 -2.69
N HIS A 3 15.66 1.20 -1.62
CA HIS A 3 14.60 0.33 -1.10
C HIS A 3 13.40 0.29 -2.05
N LEU A 4 12.46 -0.61 -1.78
CA LEU A 4 11.21 -0.70 -2.52
C LEU A 4 10.37 0.58 -2.38
N ASN A 5 9.69 0.95 -3.47
CA ASN A 5 8.78 2.09 -3.49
C ASN A 5 7.59 1.86 -2.55
N ALA A 6 6.94 2.93 -2.12
CA ALA A 6 5.69 2.87 -1.39
C ALA A 6 4.58 2.21 -2.23
N THR A 7 3.56 1.65 -1.57
CA THR A 7 2.36 1.16 -2.27
C THR A 7 1.65 2.32 -2.97
N THR A 8 1.27 2.15 -4.24
CA THR A 8 0.55 3.18 -5.02
C THR A 8 -0.74 2.62 -5.62
N PHE A 9 -1.60 3.51 -6.13
CA PHE A 9 -2.85 3.13 -6.81
C PHE A 9 -3.14 4.07 -7.99
N ARG A 10 -3.99 3.61 -8.91
CA ARG A 10 -4.39 4.37 -10.10
C ARG A 10 -5.12 5.67 -9.73
N GLY A 11 -4.73 6.77 -10.38
CA GLY A 11 -5.33 8.09 -10.20
C GLY A 11 -4.85 8.84 -8.95
N MET A 12 -3.73 8.41 -8.35
CA MET A 12 -3.10 9.11 -7.24
C MET A 12 -2.43 10.40 -7.73
N ILE A 13 -2.70 11.52 -7.05
CA ILE A 13 -2.06 12.82 -7.30
C ILE A 13 -1.13 13.10 -6.13
N LEU A 14 0.16 13.33 -6.41
CA LEU A 14 1.18 13.64 -5.41
C LEU A 14 1.97 14.87 -5.82
N TRP A 15 2.04 15.85 -4.93
CA TRP A 15 2.80 17.10 -5.12
C TRP A 15 4.13 17.10 -4.33
N GLY A 16 4.23 16.33 -3.23
CA GLY A 16 5.38 16.31 -2.33
C GLY A 16 6.36 15.15 -2.52
N GLY A 17 6.20 14.33 -3.56
CA GLY A 17 7.06 13.17 -3.82
C GLY A 17 6.33 12.04 -4.52
N ARG A 18 7.05 11.09 -5.15
CA ARG A 18 6.44 10.02 -5.97
C ARG A 18 6.34 8.67 -5.26
N GLY A 19 6.55 8.63 -3.95
CA GLY A 19 6.63 7.38 -3.19
C GLY A 19 7.85 6.52 -3.54
N THR A 20 8.86 7.12 -4.18
CA THR A 20 10.11 6.44 -4.52
C THR A 20 10.81 5.97 -3.24
N GLY A 21 11.31 4.74 -3.24
CA GLY A 21 11.99 4.17 -2.09
C GLY A 21 13.25 4.97 -1.72
N PRO A 22 13.55 5.09 -0.41
CA PRO A 22 14.75 5.78 0.04
C PRO A 22 16.03 5.10 -0.47
N SER A 23 17.11 5.88 -0.54
CA SER A 23 18.44 5.31 -0.78
C SER A 23 18.81 4.33 0.34
N MET A 24 19.53 3.27 0.01
CA MET A 24 20.09 2.40 1.05
C MET A 24 21.22 3.11 1.79
N ALA A 25 21.32 2.87 3.10
CA ALA A 25 22.44 3.32 3.90
C ALA A 25 23.76 2.67 3.44
N PRO A 26 24.91 3.33 3.61
CA PRO A 26 26.21 2.70 3.47
C PRO A 26 26.35 1.49 4.41
N GLY A 27 27.12 0.49 3.97
CA GLY A 27 27.31 -0.75 4.73
C GLY A 27 27.33 -2.01 3.87
N THR A 28 27.37 -3.15 4.54
CA THR A 28 27.46 -4.46 3.88
C THR A 28 26.12 -4.85 3.31
N CYS A 29 26.06 -5.02 1.98
CA CYS A 29 24.88 -5.45 1.25
C CYS A 29 25.11 -6.83 0.63
N SER A 30 24.08 -7.66 0.60
CA SER A 30 24.10 -8.95 -0.09
C SER A 30 23.12 -8.91 -1.26
N VAL A 31 23.59 -9.28 -2.44
CA VAL A 31 22.76 -9.43 -3.65
C VAL A 31 22.66 -10.91 -4.00
N LYS A 32 21.45 -11.33 -4.30
CA LYS A 32 21.15 -12.66 -4.84
C LYS A 32 20.82 -12.51 -6.32
N MET A 33 21.62 -13.11 -7.18
CA MET A 33 21.43 -13.11 -8.63
C MET A 33 21.01 -14.50 -9.08
N ALA A 34 19.91 -14.57 -9.83
CA ALA A 34 19.50 -15.78 -10.54
C ALA A 34 19.55 -15.48 -12.05
N ALA A 35 20.23 -16.33 -12.81
CA ALA A 35 20.38 -16.20 -14.26
C ALA A 35 19.96 -17.52 -14.94
N GLY A 36 18.86 -17.48 -15.69
CA GLY A 36 18.29 -18.66 -16.35
C GLY A 36 17.84 -19.73 -15.34
N SER A 37 18.22 -20.99 -15.59
CA SER A 37 17.94 -22.15 -14.74
C SER A 37 19.05 -22.45 -13.71
N ALA A 38 20.10 -21.63 -13.63
CA ALA A 38 21.20 -21.84 -12.72
C ALA A 38 20.81 -21.55 -11.26
N ALA A 39 21.47 -22.22 -10.32
CA ALA A 39 21.29 -21.97 -8.89
C ALA A 39 21.60 -20.50 -8.56
N PRO A 40 20.79 -19.83 -7.72
CA PRO A 40 21.02 -18.43 -7.37
C PRO A 40 22.39 -18.25 -6.69
N VAL A 41 23.18 -17.31 -7.18
CA VAL A 41 24.48 -16.96 -6.60
C VAL A 41 24.28 -15.77 -5.66
N GLN A 42 24.89 -15.83 -4.48
CA GLN A 42 24.85 -14.76 -3.50
C GLN A 42 26.23 -14.12 -3.37
N TYR A 43 26.29 -12.79 -3.50
CA TYR A 43 27.52 -12.02 -3.38
C TYR A 43 27.34 -10.88 -2.39
N THR A 44 28.37 -10.65 -1.58
CA THR A 44 28.38 -9.60 -0.57
C THR A 44 29.38 -8.53 -0.95
N PHE A 45 28.99 -7.27 -0.84
CA PHE A 45 29.86 -6.12 -1.11
C PHE A 45 29.54 -4.98 -0.15
N VAL A 46 30.50 -4.08 0.03
CA VAL A 46 30.38 -2.93 0.93
C VAL A 46 30.05 -1.69 0.12
N VAL A 47 28.96 -1.03 0.48
CA VAL A 47 28.60 0.30 -0.04
C VAL A 47 29.31 1.34 0.81
N LYS A 48 30.20 2.11 0.19
CA LYS A 48 30.92 3.19 0.87
C LYS A 48 30.06 4.47 0.91
N PRO A 49 30.20 5.30 1.96
CA PRO A 49 29.61 6.63 1.99
C PRO A 49 30.15 7.51 0.84
N ASP A 50 29.34 8.48 0.41
CA ASP A 50 29.75 9.43 -0.63
C ASP A 50 30.83 10.38 -0.08
N PRO A 51 32.02 10.45 -0.70
CA PRO A 51 33.13 11.28 -0.22
C PRO A 51 32.85 12.80 -0.28
N ARG A 52 31.76 13.24 -0.90
CA ARG A 52 31.33 14.65 -0.92
C ARG A 52 30.43 15.03 0.25
N SER A 53 30.05 14.08 1.09
CA SER A 53 29.14 14.31 2.22
C SER A 53 29.92 14.37 3.53
N GLU A 54 29.65 15.40 4.32
CA GLU A 54 30.16 15.53 5.71
C GLU A 54 29.36 14.65 6.70
N ALA A 55 28.34 13.91 6.24
CA ALA A 55 27.49 13.09 7.10
C ALA A 55 28.23 11.84 7.57
N THR A 56 28.07 11.49 8.85
CA THR A 56 28.62 10.25 9.37
C THR A 56 27.84 9.03 8.86
N GLU A 57 28.44 7.84 8.90
CA GLU A 57 27.71 6.61 8.55
C GLU A 57 26.48 6.41 9.44
N ALA A 58 26.56 6.77 10.72
CA ALA A 58 25.45 6.71 11.66
C ALA A 58 24.29 7.63 11.24
N ASP A 59 24.59 8.85 10.79
CA ASP A 59 23.58 9.79 10.32
C ASP A 59 22.87 9.27 9.06
N LEU A 60 23.61 8.64 8.15
CA LEU A 60 23.06 8.06 6.91
C LEU A 60 22.17 6.84 7.19
N VAL A 61 22.52 6.05 8.20
CA VAL A 61 21.67 4.95 8.70
C VAL A 61 20.38 5.50 9.29
N GLU A 62 20.46 6.51 10.15
CA GLU A 62 19.27 7.11 10.77
C GLU A 62 18.38 7.84 9.76
N GLN A 63 18.96 8.53 8.79
CA GLN A 63 18.23 9.14 7.68
C GLN A 63 17.46 8.07 6.89
N THR A 64 18.11 6.95 6.59
CA THR A 64 17.48 5.83 5.88
C THR A 64 16.35 5.23 6.71
N ARG A 65 16.57 5.02 8.02
CA ARG A 65 15.56 4.51 8.95
C ARG A 65 14.32 5.41 9.00
N MET A 66 14.51 6.72 9.15
CA MET A 66 13.41 7.68 9.16
C MET A 66 12.65 7.67 7.82
N ALA A 67 13.37 7.67 6.70
CA ALA A 67 12.76 7.67 5.38
C ALA A 67 11.95 6.38 5.11
N LEU A 68 12.41 5.23 5.62
CA LEU A 68 11.67 3.98 5.59
C LEU A 68 10.37 4.06 6.39
N GLN A 69 10.40 4.63 7.59
CA GLN A 69 9.19 4.80 8.41
C GLN A 69 8.13 5.67 7.70
N VAL A 70 8.56 6.76 7.07
CA VAL A 70 7.66 7.61 6.27
C VAL A 70 7.09 6.84 5.07
N ARG A 71 7.94 6.10 4.35
CA ARG A 71 7.54 5.27 3.20
C ARG A 71 6.53 4.19 3.61
N ASP A 72 6.72 3.55 4.75
CA ASP A 72 5.84 2.49 5.26
C ASP A 72 4.50 3.07 5.69
N ARG A 73 4.50 4.19 6.43
CA ARG A 73 3.27 4.86 6.84
C ARG A 73 2.44 5.33 5.64
N MET A 74 3.08 5.86 4.61
CA MET A 74 2.45 6.21 3.34
C MET A 74 1.86 4.98 2.66
N SER A 75 2.61 3.87 2.62
CA SER A 75 2.14 2.62 2.03
C SER A 75 0.88 2.10 2.71
N ASP A 76 0.83 2.14 4.04
CA ASP A 76 -0.31 1.66 4.81
C ASP A 76 -1.56 2.52 4.58
N ALA A 77 -1.39 3.85 4.52
CA ALA A 77 -2.49 4.74 4.14
C ALA A 77 -3.03 4.42 2.74
N ASN A 78 -2.14 4.16 1.78
CA ASN A 78 -2.52 3.84 0.41
C ASN A 78 -3.23 2.48 0.31
N LYS A 79 -2.79 1.47 1.08
CA LYS A 79 -3.49 0.18 1.19
C LYS A 79 -4.91 0.35 1.71
N GLY A 80 -5.11 1.21 2.72
CA GLY A 80 -6.45 1.50 3.24
C GLY A 80 -7.38 2.12 2.18
N VAL A 81 -6.86 3.01 1.32
CA VAL A 81 -7.65 3.56 0.20
C VAL A 81 -8.03 2.48 -0.81
N ILE A 82 -7.11 1.57 -1.15
CA ILE A 82 -7.37 0.45 -2.04
C ILE A 82 -8.47 -0.44 -1.45
N GLU A 83 -8.36 -0.77 -0.17
CA GLU A 83 -9.33 -1.60 0.54
C GLU A 83 -10.73 -0.97 0.53
N ILE A 84 -10.86 0.31 0.87
CA ILE A 84 -12.15 1.03 0.84
C ILE A 84 -12.76 1.02 -0.56
N ARG A 85 -11.94 1.22 -1.61
CA ARG A 85 -12.41 1.19 -3.01
C ARG A 85 -12.91 -0.20 -3.41
N ASN A 86 -12.20 -1.25 -3.01
CA ASN A 86 -12.60 -2.63 -3.26
C ASN A 86 -13.89 -2.97 -2.52
N LEU A 87 -13.99 -2.62 -1.24
CA LEU A 87 -15.21 -2.82 -0.44
C LEU A 87 -16.42 -2.10 -1.07
N LYS A 88 -16.24 -0.88 -1.56
CA LYS A 88 -17.31 -0.15 -2.26
C LYS A 88 -17.73 -0.87 -3.55
N ALA A 89 -16.77 -1.38 -4.32
CA ALA A 89 -17.06 -2.16 -5.53
C ALA A 89 -17.81 -3.46 -5.20
N ASP A 90 -17.36 -4.20 -4.19
CA ASP A 90 -17.97 -5.45 -3.73
C ASP A 90 -19.40 -5.25 -3.23
N VAL A 91 -19.63 -4.20 -2.42
CA VAL A 91 -20.98 -3.87 -1.94
C VAL A 91 -21.90 -3.51 -3.10
N THR A 92 -21.42 -2.74 -4.09
CA THR A 92 -22.21 -2.36 -5.26
C THR A 92 -22.58 -3.58 -6.10
N ASP A 93 -21.60 -4.45 -6.40
CA ASP A 93 -21.79 -5.68 -7.16
C ASP A 93 -22.76 -6.66 -6.46
N ARG A 94 -22.55 -6.90 -5.16
CA ARG A 94 -23.41 -7.79 -4.38
C ARG A 94 -24.83 -7.25 -4.25
N THR A 95 -25.00 -5.95 -4.04
CA THR A 95 -26.34 -5.33 -3.97
C THR A 95 -27.10 -5.51 -5.28
N ALA A 96 -26.45 -5.28 -6.43
CA ALA A 96 -27.05 -5.49 -7.73
C ALA A 96 -27.50 -6.96 -7.94
N LYS A 97 -26.63 -7.92 -7.59
CA LYS A 97 -26.95 -9.36 -7.67
C LYS A 97 -28.08 -9.77 -6.73
N MET A 98 -28.11 -9.23 -5.50
CA MET A 98 -29.20 -9.47 -4.55
C MET A 98 -30.53 -8.93 -5.07
N THR A 99 -30.55 -7.73 -5.66
CA THR A 99 -31.78 -7.16 -6.23
C THR A 99 -32.29 -7.90 -7.47
N ALA A 100 -31.40 -8.52 -8.24
CA ALA A 100 -31.75 -9.29 -9.43
C ALA A 100 -32.27 -10.71 -9.12
N ASN A 101 -31.96 -11.23 -7.93
CA ASN A 101 -32.37 -12.57 -7.53
C ASN A 101 -33.73 -12.54 -6.80
N ALA A 102 -34.70 -13.24 -7.40
CA ALA A 102 -36.08 -13.32 -6.91
C ALA A 102 -36.22 -13.87 -5.48
N ALA A 103 -35.27 -14.69 -5.01
CA ALA A 103 -35.26 -15.22 -3.65
C ALA A 103 -35.13 -14.13 -2.56
N PHE A 104 -34.59 -12.94 -2.89
CA PHE A 104 -34.41 -11.83 -1.93
C PHE A 104 -35.53 -10.78 -1.99
N ALA A 105 -36.54 -10.96 -2.85
CA ALA A 105 -37.72 -10.10 -2.92
C ALA A 105 -38.42 -9.84 -1.55
N PRO A 106 -38.64 -10.84 -0.67
CA PRO A 106 -39.33 -10.60 0.60
C PRO A 106 -38.56 -9.70 1.58
N LEU A 107 -37.22 -9.70 1.55
CA LEU A 107 -36.40 -8.83 2.41
C LEU A 107 -36.52 -7.35 2.03
N ARG A 108 -36.76 -7.06 0.75
CA ARG A 108 -36.92 -5.68 0.25
C ARG A 108 -38.17 -5.03 0.83
N ILE A 109 -39.27 -5.78 0.91
CA ILE A 109 -40.55 -5.34 1.49
C ILE A 109 -40.39 -5.08 3.00
N GLN A 110 -39.62 -5.93 3.69
CA GLN A 110 -39.41 -5.82 5.14
C GLN A 110 -38.53 -4.63 5.52
N CYS A 111 -37.49 -4.32 4.72
CA CYS A 111 -36.68 -3.10 4.89
C CYS A 111 -37.49 -1.82 4.68
N ILE A 112 -38.35 -1.77 3.65
CA ILE A 112 -39.22 -0.62 3.37
C ILE A 112 -40.22 -0.41 4.52
N ARG A 113 -40.88 -1.47 5.00
CA ARG A 113 -41.78 -1.40 6.16
C ARG A 113 -41.09 -0.85 7.41
N ARG A 114 -39.87 -1.32 7.71
CA ARG A 114 -39.09 -0.84 8.88
C ARG A 114 -38.65 0.62 8.74
N ARG A 115 -38.41 1.10 7.52
CA ARG A 115 -38.06 2.51 7.28
C ARG A 115 -39.26 3.42 7.46
N ILE A 116 -40.43 3.04 6.92
CA ILE A 116 -41.69 3.76 7.09
C ILE A 116 -42.12 3.80 8.57
N SER A 117 -41.90 2.73 9.34
CA SER A 117 -42.24 2.73 10.76
C SER A 117 -41.31 3.61 11.60
N ARG A 118 -40.03 3.74 11.22
CA ARG A 118 -39.06 4.61 11.92
C ARG A 118 -39.31 6.10 11.67
N ASP A 119 -39.68 6.49 10.44
CA ASP A 119 -40.02 7.88 10.11
C ASP A 119 -41.34 8.34 10.74
N ARG A 120 -42.23 7.41 11.10
CA ARG A 120 -43.53 7.72 11.71
C ARG A 120 -43.48 7.87 13.24
N THR A 121 -42.34 7.54 13.86
CA THR A 121 -42.10 7.62 15.32
C THR A 121 -41.20 8.79 15.71
N ARG A 122 -40.96 9.74 14.79
CA ARG A 122 -40.19 10.96 15.01
C ARG A 122 -41.03 12.17 14.67
#